data_AF-A0A6B3F4K4-F1
#
_entry.id   AF-A0A6B3F4K4-F1
#
_cell.length_a   1.000
_cell.length_b   1.000
_cell.length_c   1.000
_cell.angle_alpha   90.00
_cell.angle_beta   90.00
_cell.angle_gamma   90.00
#
_symmetry.space_group_name_H-M   'P 1'
#
loop_
_entity.id
_entity.type
_entity.pdbx_description
1 polymer ?
#
loop_
_entity_poly.entity_id
_entity_poly.type
_entity_poly.pdbx_seq_one_letter_code
_entity_poly.pdbx_strand_id
1 'polypeptide(L)'
;MTERSPSLSAEQGGPAVLASALLRGVLAAGLGLGSIAVLVMVLWISSPASDSGPGEAVHTAAGLWLLAHGAELIRTDTLTGAPAPVGVVPLLLAAMPVWLVHRAVRDALEPDEGGWAPSPGAAFALVTGGYLLAGAPVALYARGASLSAEPLSLLFPSLLVVAGAAAAGVWTAAGRPVGPPPSWAPVRLHEAMARSRFVRRVEAAGRSAAAGVMVLLGGGALVVAVALVWHADPVQ
;
A
#
# COMPACT_ATOMS: atom_id res chain seq x y z
N MET A 1 34.85 -27.74 28.81
CA MET A 1 33.47 -28.00 28.33
C MET A 1 32.59 -26.87 28.86
N THR A 2 32.45 -25.78 28.12
CA THR A 2 31.67 -24.60 28.53
C THR A 2 30.71 -24.27 27.41
N GLU A 3 29.58 -24.98 27.37
CA GLU A 3 28.43 -24.63 26.54
C GLU A 3 27.46 -23.77 27.37
N ARG A 4 27.60 -22.46 27.25
CA ARG A 4 26.55 -21.49 27.57
C ARG A 4 26.74 -20.30 26.65
N SER A 5 26.00 -20.25 25.53
CA SER A 5 25.57 -19.00 24.86
C SER A 5 24.60 -19.23 23.66
N PRO A 6 23.50 -19.99 23.76
CA PRO A 6 22.44 -19.91 22.74
C PRO A 6 21.36 -18.85 23.02
N SER A 7 21.21 -18.39 24.28
CA SER A 7 20.05 -17.55 24.66
C SER A 7 20.19 -16.07 24.29
N LEU A 8 21.38 -15.48 24.37
CA LEU A 8 21.59 -14.06 24.08
C LEU A 8 21.41 -13.72 22.58
N SER A 9 21.83 -14.62 21.69
CA SER A 9 21.69 -14.45 20.24
C SER A 9 20.24 -14.63 19.76
N ALA A 10 19.46 -15.50 20.41
CA ALA A 10 18.05 -15.70 20.09
C ALA A 10 17.19 -14.49 20.49
N GLU A 11 17.43 -13.91 21.68
CA GLU A 11 16.71 -12.71 22.13
C GLU A 11 17.08 -11.45 21.34
N GLN A 12 18.31 -11.33 20.84
CA GLN A 12 18.73 -10.21 19.99
C GLN A 12 18.16 -10.31 18.55
N GLY A 13 17.87 -11.53 18.07
CA GLY A 13 17.30 -11.76 16.75
C GLY A 13 15.86 -11.26 16.60
N GLY A 14 15.03 -11.45 17.63
CA GLY A 14 13.63 -11.00 17.64
C GLY A 14 13.42 -9.51 17.33
N PRO A 15 14.00 -8.57 18.11
CA PRO A 15 13.82 -7.13 17.89
C PRO A 15 14.44 -6.65 16.57
N ALA A 16 15.57 -7.23 16.14
CA ALA A 16 16.19 -6.90 14.87
C ALA A 16 15.30 -7.27 13.67
N VAL A 17 14.61 -8.41 13.75
CA VAL A 17 13.63 -8.86 12.74
C VAL A 17 12.40 -7.96 12.69
N LEU A 18 11.90 -7.51 13.84
CA LEU A 18 10.77 -6.56 13.87
C LEU A 18 11.19 -5.18 13.33
N ALA A 19 12.38 -4.71 13.69
CA ALA A 19 12.93 -3.46 13.19
C ALA A 19 13.18 -3.50 11.68
N SER A 20 13.67 -4.61 11.14
CA SER A 20 13.87 -4.77 9.69
C SER A 20 12.55 -4.76 8.94
N ALA A 21 11.49 -5.40 9.46
CA ALA A 21 10.15 -5.35 8.88
C ALA A 21 9.57 -3.93 8.87
N LEU A 22 9.73 -3.18 9.96
CA LEU A 22 9.35 -1.76 10.01
C LEU A 22 10.12 -0.94 8.96
N LEU A 23 11.45 -1.11 8.91
CA LEU A 23 12.32 -0.40 7.98
C LEU A 23 11.96 -0.68 6.53
N ARG A 24 11.55 -1.91 6.19
CA ARG A 24 11.08 -2.27 4.85
C ARG A 24 9.84 -1.48 4.43
N GLY A 25 8.93 -1.20 5.36
CA GLY A 25 7.80 -0.29 5.14
C GLY A 25 8.25 1.15 4.85
N VAL A 26 9.18 1.66 5.66
CA VAL A 26 9.78 3.00 5.47
C VAL A 26 10.48 3.11 4.12
N LEU A 27 11.29 2.12 3.75
CA LEU A 27 11.99 2.07 2.47
C LEU A 27 11.02 2.00 1.29
N ALA A 28 9.94 1.20 1.40
CA ALA A 28 8.91 1.15 0.36
C ALA A 28 8.25 2.52 0.14
N ALA A 29 7.93 3.24 1.22
CA ALA A 29 7.38 4.60 1.14
C ALA A 29 8.37 5.57 0.49
N GLY A 30 9.63 5.56 0.93
CA GLY A 30 10.69 6.41 0.39
C GLY A 30 10.98 6.14 -1.09
N LEU A 31 11.00 4.88 -1.51
CA LEU A 31 11.18 4.50 -2.92
C LEU A 31 9.98 4.90 -3.77
N GLY A 32 8.76 4.73 -3.27
CA GLY A 32 7.55 5.19 -3.92
C GLY A 32 7.56 6.70 -4.14
N LEU A 33 7.82 7.47 -3.07
CA LEU A 33 7.91 8.92 -3.14
C LEU A 33 9.05 9.39 -4.05
N GLY A 34 10.24 8.80 -3.88
CA GLY A 34 11.43 9.14 -4.66
C GLY A 34 11.25 8.89 -6.15
N SER A 35 10.59 7.81 -6.53
CA SER A 35 10.30 7.52 -7.95
C SER A 35 9.40 8.57 -8.60
N ILE A 36 8.36 9.02 -7.88
CA ILE A 36 7.47 10.10 -8.33
C ILE A 36 8.22 11.42 -8.36
N ALA A 37 9.02 11.71 -7.33
CA ALA A 37 9.83 12.93 -7.27
C ALA A 37 10.83 13.03 -8.43
N VAL A 38 11.52 11.93 -8.78
CA VAL A 38 12.41 11.90 -9.95
C VAL A 38 11.65 12.19 -11.23
N LEU A 39 10.49 11.55 -11.44
CA LEU A 39 9.67 11.79 -12.64
C LEU A 39 9.23 13.25 -12.75
N VAL A 40 8.72 13.83 -11.66
CA VAL A 40 8.28 15.23 -11.61
C VAL A 40 9.46 16.18 -11.83
N MET A 41 10.61 15.93 -11.21
CA MET A 41 11.80 16.76 -11.39
C MET A 41 12.35 16.69 -12.82
N VAL A 42 12.38 15.51 -13.45
CA VAL A 42 12.79 15.37 -14.86
C VAL A 42 11.86 16.17 -15.77
N LEU A 43 10.55 16.11 -15.53
CA LEU A 43 9.57 16.89 -16.28
C LEU A 43 9.77 18.39 -16.08
N TRP A 44 9.96 18.82 -14.84
CA TRP A 44 10.21 20.23 -14.49
C TRP A 44 11.52 20.76 -15.09
N ILE A 45 12.62 19.99 -15.05
CA ILE A 45 13.90 20.37 -15.67
C ILE A 45 13.75 20.51 -17.19
N SER A 46 12.99 19.60 -17.81
CA SER A 46 12.80 19.58 -19.27
C SER A 46 11.89 20.70 -19.75
N SER A 47 10.93 21.13 -18.92
CA SER A 47 9.97 22.20 -19.21
C SER A 47 9.71 23.03 -17.95
N PRO A 48 10.62 23.92 -17.56
CA PRO A 48 10.44 24.75 -16.37
C PRO A 48 9.29 25.71 -16.62
N ALA A 49 8.29 25.71 -15.75
CA ALA A 49 7.30 26.78 -15.74
C ALA A 49 8.00 28.07 -15.29
N SER A 50 7.80 29.16 -16.02
CA SER A 50 8.49 30.44 -15.84
C SER A 50 8.22 31.10 -14.47
N ASP A 51 7.18 30.63 -13.78
CA ASP A 51 6.66 31.10 -12.50
C ASP A 51 6.87 30.12 -11.34
N SER A 52 7.24 28.86 -11.60
CA SER A 52 7.38 27.81 -10.56
C SER A 52 8.83 27.44 -10.26
N GLY A 53 9.23 27.67 -9.02
CA GLY A 53 10.54 27.23 -8.50
C GLY A 53 10.61 25.72 -8.22
N PRO A 54 11.81 25.16 -8.00
CA PRO A 54 12.00 23.73 -7.72
C PRO A 54 11.27 23.25 -6.46
N GLY A 55 11.02 24.14 -5.49
CA GLY A 55 10.22 23.81 -4.31
C GLY A 55 8.77 23.45 -4.64
N GLU A 56 8.17 24.07 -5.65
CA GLU A 56 6.80 23.77 -6.09
C GLU A 56 6.73 22.41 -6.80
N ALA A 57 7.78 22.04 -7.54
CA ALA A 57 7.90 20.72 -8.15
C ALA A 57 7.94 19.61 -7.08
N VAL A 58 8.67 19.82 -5.97
CA VAL A 58 8.71 18.86 -4.86
C VAL A 58 7.36 18.76 -4.14
N HIS A 59 6.67 19.88 -3.92
CA HIS A 59 5.30 19.86 -3.38
C HIS A 59 4.33 19.13 -4.31
N THR A 60 4.45 19.31 -5.62
CA THR A 60 3.66 18.58 -6.63
C THR A 60 3.92 17.08 -6.55
N ALA A 61 5.19 16.66 -6.42
CA ALA A 61 5.53 15.25 -6.25
C ALA A 61 4.94 14.65 -4.97
N ALA A 62 5.02 15.39 -3.85
CA ALA A 62 4.40 14.98 -2.58
C ALA A 62 2.87 14.85 -2.73
N GLY A 63 2.21 15.83 -3.34
CA GLY A 63 0.78 15.80 -3.63
C GLY A 63 0.39 14.60 -4.50
N LEU A 64 1.10 14.36 -5.61
CA LEU A 64 0.83 13.21 -6.48
C LEU A 64 1.03 11.87 -5.79
N TRP A 65 2.04 11.76 -4.92
CA TRP A 65 2.23 10.56 -4.11
C TRP A 65 1.06 10.35 -3.14
N LEU A 66 0.54 11.40 -2.50
CA LEU A 66 -0.65 11.30 -1.64
C LEU A 66 -1.92 10.97 -2.44
N LEU A 67 -2.10 11.56 -3.63
CA LEU A 67 -3.21 11.27 -4.55
C LEU A 67 -3.19 9.81 -5.01
N ALA A 68 -2.00 9.24 -5.24
CA ALA A 68 -1.84 7.83 -5.55
C ALA A 68 -2.30 6.89 -4.42
N HIS A 69 -2.41 7.40 -3.18
CA HIS A 69 -3.00 6.70 -2.03
C HIS A 69 -4.49 7.04 -1.81
N GLY A 70 -5.12 7.76 -2.74
CA GLY A 70 -6.53 8.13 -2.67
C GLY A 70 -6.81 9.39 -1.85
N ALA A 71 -5.79 10.20 -1.53
CA ALA A 71 -6.02 11.51 -0.94
C ALA A 71 -6.65 12.45 -1.97
N GLU A 72 -7.71 13.16 -1.58
CA GLU A 72 -8.25 14.24 -2.40
C GLU A 72 -7.28 15.43 -2.39
N LEU A 73 -6.85 15.84 -3.59
CA LEU A 73 -6.06 17.05 -3.78
C LEU A 73 -6.98 18.20 -4.19
N ILE A 74 -6.77 19.36 -3.59
CA ILE A 74 -7.45 20.60 -3.94
C ILE A 74 -6.41 21.53 -4.57
N ARG A 75 -6.69 21.98 -5.79
CA ARG A 75 -5.93 23.05 -6.44
C ARG A 75 -6.47 24.38 -5.94
N THR A 76 -5.65 25.13 -5.20
CA THR A 76 -6.04 26.41 -4.58
C THR A 76 -5.85 27.59 -5.52
N ASP A 77 -4.85 27.55 -6.40
CA ASP A 77 -4.54 28.62 -7.35
C ASP A 77 -5.20 28.35 -8.71
N THR A 78 -6.45 28.78 -8.86
CA THR A 78 -7.18 28.70 -10.13
C THR A 78 -7.37 30.10 -10.72
N LEU A 79 -7.53 30.18 -12.04
CA LEU A 79 -7.82 31.45 -12.76
C LEU A 79 -9.09 32.14 -12.26
N THR A 80 -10.00 31.38 -11.64
CA THR A 80 -11.26 31.85 -11.05
C THR A 80 -11.17 32.15 -9.56
N GLY A 81 -10.05 31.83 -8.89
CA GLY A 81 -9.89 31.91 -7.44
C GLY A 81 -10.67 30.87 -6.63
N ALA A 82 -11.61 30.14 -7.25
CA ALA A 82 -12.33 29.04 -6.62
C ALA A 82 -11.46 27.77 -6.53
N PRO A 83 -11.40 27.09 -5.36
CA PRO A 83 -10.69 25.82 -5.23
C PRO A 83 -11.27 24.76 -6.17
N ALA A 84 -10.41 24.03 -6.88
CA ALA A 84 -10.82 22.97 -7.81
C ALA A 84 -10.28 21.59 -7.35
N PRO A 85 -11.15 20.62 -7.02
CA PRO A 85 -10.72 19.28 -6.63
C PRO A 85 -10.15 18.49 -7.81
N VAL A 86 -9.08 17.74 -7.57
CA VAL A 86 -8.47 16.82 -8.53
C VAL A 86 -8.94 15.41 -8.18
N GLY A 87 -10.02 14.98 -8.82
CA GLY A 87 -10.67 13.69 -8.51
C GLY A 87 -10.13 12.46 -9.25
N VAL A 88 -9.13 12.62 -10.13
CA VAL A 88 -8.62 11.50 -10.93
C VAL A 88 -7.34 10.95 -10.30
N VAL A 89 -7.44 9.75 -9.72
CA VAL A 89 -6.28 9.02 -9.19
C VAL A 89 -5.41 8.54 -10.36
N PRO A 90 -4.10 8.87 -10.39
CA PRO A 90 -3.20 8.40 -11.43
C PRO A 90 -2.90 6.91 -11.21
N LEU A 91 -3.75 6.03 -11.75
CA LEU A 91 -3.69 4.58 -11.50
C LEU A 91 -2.32 3.95 -11.79
N LEU A 92 -1.62 4.42 -12.82
CA LEU A 92 -0.26 3.98 -13.13
C LEU A 92 0.74 4.37 -12.04
N LEU A 93 0.63 5.58 -11.49
CA LEU A 93 1.47 6.02 -10.37
C LEU A 93 1.12 5.28 -9.08
N ALA A 94 -0.15 4.91 -8.88
CA ALA A 94 -0.60 4.13 -7.72
C ALA A 94 -0.12 2.67 -7.74
N ALA A 95 0.07 2.08 -8.92
CA ALA A 95 0.53 0.69 -9.05
C ALA A 95 1.92 0.47 -8.42
N MET A 96 2.82 1.46 -8.53
CA MET A 96 4.21 1.34 -8.04
C MET A 96 4.29 1.29 -6.49
N PRO A 97 3.72 2.25 -5.72
CA PRO A 97 3.65 2.17 -4.27
C PRO A 97 2.97 0.88 -3.77
N VAL A 98 1.85 0.49 -4.38
CA VAL A 98 1.11 -0.74 -4.04
C VAL A 98 2.00 -1.97 -4.22
N TRP A 99 2.73 -2.05 -5.33
CA TRP A 99 3.64 -3.15 -5.59
C TRP A 99 4.82 -3.19 -4.61
N LEU A 100 5.38 -2.03 -4.25
CA LEU A 100 6.47 -1.94 -3.28
C LEU A 100 6.04 -2.38 -1.87
N VAL A 101 4.83 -2.03 -1.43
CA VAL A 101 4.28 -2.48 -0.15
C VAL A 101 4.04 -4.00 -0.16
N HIS A 102 3.45 -4.51 -1.24
CA HIS A 102 3.24 -5.94 -1.45
C HIS A 102 4.57 -6.70 -1.34
N ARG A 103 5.58 -6.22 -2.06
CA ARG A 103 6.93 -6.80 -2.06
C ARG A 103 7.60 -6.69 -0.70
N ALA A 104 7.50 -5.55 -0.02
CA ALA A 104 8.10 -5.34 1.29
C ALA A 104 7.60 -6.35 2.32
N VAL A 105 6.29 -6.64 2.34
CA VAL A 105 5.71 -7.68 3.20
C VAL A 105 6.15 -9.07 2.76
N ARG A 106 6.12 -9.37 1.46
CA ARG A 106 6.55 -10.66 0.91
C ARG A 106 7.97 -10.99 1.31
N ASP A 107 8.87 -10.07 1.05
CA ASP A 107 10.28 -10.21 1.32
C ASP A 107 10.53 -10.26 2.85
N ALA A 108 9.64 -9.71 3.69
CA ALA A 108 9.81 -9.68 5.16
C ALA A 108 9.43 -11.02 5.81
N LEU A 109 8.62 -11.81 5.10
CA LEU A 109 8.20 -13.14 5.51
C LEU A 109 9.11 -14.25 4.98
N GLU A 110 10.09 -13.90 4.13
CA GLU A 110 11.13 -14.82 3.73
C GLU A 110 12.17 -14.92 4.87
N PRO A 111 12.39 -16.11 5.45
CA PRO A 111 13.39 -16.27 6.50
C PRO A 111 14.79 -16.04 5.92
N ASP A 112 15.58 -15.22 6.59
CA ASP A 112 17.01 -15.10 6.29
C ASP A 112 17.68 -16.47 6.53
N GLU A 113 18.75 -16.81 5.82
CA GLU A 113 19.38 -18.15 5.90
C GLU A 113 19.79 -18.49 7.36
N GLY A 114 18.95 -19.27 8.05
CA GLY A 114 19.13 -19.64 9.47
C GLY A 114 18.52 -18.69 10.51
N GLY A 115 17.82 -17.63 10.07
CA GLY A 115 17.18 -16.62 10.91
C GLY A 115 15.69 -16.87 11.21
N TRP A 116 15.15 -16.12 12.17
CA TRP A 116 13.73 -16.13 12.53
C TRP A 116 12.95 -15.14 11.66
N ALA A 117 11.85 -15.56 11.05
CA ALA A 117 10.93 -14.67 10.33
C ALA A 117 9.84 -14.14 11.28
N PRO A 118 9.37 -12.90 11.10
CA PRO A 118 8.25 -12.37 11.87
C PRO A 118 6.97 -13.16 11.54
N SER A 119 6.02 -13.17 12.47
CA SER A 119 4.70 -13.74 12.18
C SER A 119 4.00 -12.95 11.05
N PRO A 120 3.10 -13.58 10.27
CA PRO A 120 2.31 -12.90 9.23
C PRO A 120 1.63 -11.60 9.70
N GLY A 121 1.06 -11.63 10.91
CA GLY A 121 0.43 -10.45 11.51
C GLY A 121 1.44 -9.37 11.90
N ALA A 122 2.60 -9.76 12.44
CA ALA A 122 3.67 -8.81 12.77
C ALA A 122 4.27 -8.17 11.51
N ALA A 123 4.54 -8.93 10.45
CA ALA A 123 5.02 -8.41 9.18
C ALA A 123 4.02 -7.42 8.57
N PHE A 124 2.73 -7.77 8.54
CA PHE A 124 1.67 -6.87 8.11
C PHE A 124 1.66 -5.56 8.90
N ALA A 125 1.61 -5.65 10.23
CA ALA A 125 1.51 -4.49 11.10
C ALA A 125 2.74 -3.57 11.02
N LEU A 126 3.95 -4.16 11.03
CA LEU A 126 5.20 -3.41 11.02
C LEU A 126 5.48 -2.77 9.67
N VAL A 127 5.29 -3.48 8.55
CA VAL A 127 5.49 -2.88 7.22
C VAL A 127 4.45 -1.78 6.96
N THR A 128 3.17 -2.04 7.26
CA THR A 128 2.11 -1.04 7.13
C THR A 128 2.38 0.17 8.02
N GLY A 129 2.73 -0.07 9.30
CA GLY A 129 3.06 0.97 10.25
C GLY A 129 4.26 1.81 9.83
N GLY A 130 5.34 1.17 9.37
CA GLY A 130 6.53 1.86 8.87
C GLY A 130 6.26 2.71 7.63
N TYR A 131 5.44 2.20 6.72
CA TYR A 131 5.01 2.93 5.53
C TYR A 131 4.21 4.19 5.88
N LEU A 132 3.20 4.04 6.75
CA LEU A 132 2.35 5.16 7.19
C LEU A 132 3.12 6.18 8.03
N LEU A 133 4.05 5.72 8.86
CA LEU A 133 4.94 6.61 9.64
C LEU A 133 5.81 7.47 8.71
N ALA A 134 6.32 6.91 7.62
CA ALA A 134 7.05 7.67 6.60
C ALA A 134 6.15 8.59 5.77
N GLY A 135 4.87 8.24 5.57
CA GLY A 135 3.90 9.08 4.87
C GLY A 135 3.44 10.31 5.67
N ALA A 136 3.41 10.23 7.00
CA ALA A 136 2.98 11.33 7.87
C ALA A 136 3.74 12.66 7.63
N PRO A 137 5.09 12.71 7.60
CA PRO A 137 5.81 13.95 7.31
C PRO A 137 5.56 14.46 5.90
N VAL A 138 5.28 13.59 4.92
CA VAL A 138 4.94 13.98 3.54
C VAL A 138 3.58 14.70 3.52
N ALA A 139 2.59 14.16 4.25
CA ALA A 139 1.29 14.80 4.41
C ALA A 139 1.40 16.17 5.09
N LEU A 140 2.27 16.31 6.11
CA LEU A 140 2.55 17.59 6.76
C LEU A 140 3.23 18.59 5.81
N TYR A 141 4.20 18.13 5.03
CA TYR A 141 4.91 18.94 4.04
C TYR A 141 3.96 19.46 2.96
N ALA A 142 3.00 18.64 2.50
CA ALA A 142 2.07 19.02 1.44
C ALA A 142 1.00 20.06 1.86
N ARG A 143 0.83 20.37 3.16
CA ARG A 143 -0.26 21.26 3.63
C ARG A 143 -0.17 22.70 3.12
N GLY A 144 1.02 23.17 2.74
CA GLY A 144 1.27 24.54 2.25
C GLY A 144 1.41 24.64 0.72
N ALA A 145 1.14 23.57 -0.01
CA ALA A 145 1.27 23.54 -1.46
C ALA A 145 0.08 24.20 -2.17
N SER A 146 0.30 24.72 -3.39
CA SER A 146 -0.75 25.09 -4.35
C SER A 146 -1.67 23.91 -4.73
N LEU A 147 -1.17 22.68 -4.54
CA LEU A 147 -1.90 21.41 -4.53
C LEU A 147 -1.94 20.85 -3.11
N SER A 148 -2.89 21.31 -2.28
CA SER A 148 -2.99 20.88 -0.89
C SER A 148 -3.87 19.64 -0.77
N ALA A 149 -3.41 18.66 0.01
CA ALA A 149 -4.19 17.46 0.32
C ALA A 149 -5.10 17.73 1.54
N GLU A 150 -6.37 17.35 1.46
CA GLU A 150 -7.30 17.59 2.56
C GLU A 150 -7.01 16.62 3.75
N PRO A 151 -6.63 17.12 4.94
CA PRO A 151 -6.09 16.29 6.05
C PRO A 151 -7.01 15.17 6.55
N LEU A 152 -8.33 15.35 6.44
CA LEU A 152 -9.34 14.38 6.87
C LEU A 152 -9.64 13.32 5.81
N SER A 153 -9.50 13.67 4.52
CA SER A 153 -9.62 12.74 3.38
C SER A 153 -8.41 11.79 3.26
N LEU A 154 -7.29 12.14 3.92
CA LEU A 154 -6.01 11.42 3.86
C LEU A 154 -5.99 10.06 4.59
N LEU A 155 -6.66 9.92 5.74
CA LEU A 155 -6.38 8.80 6.66
C LEU A 155 -7.05 7.48 6.24
N PHE A 156 -8.25 7.55 5.70
CA PHE A 156 -9.05 6.35 5.45
C PHE A 156 -8.68 5.64 4.12
N PRO A 157 -8.55 6.34 2.98
CA PRO A 157 -8.18 5.72 1.71
C PRO A 157 -6.75 5.20 1.71
N SER A 158 -5.81 5.98 2.26
CA SER A 158 -4.40 5.60 2.28
C SER A 158 -4.13 4.37 3.12
N LEU A 159 -4.75 4.30 4.32
CA LEU A 159 -4.68 3.13 5.18
C LEU A 159 -5.24 1.90 4.46
N LEU A 160 -6.39 2.02 3.80
CA LEU A 160 -7.02 0.91 3.09
C LEU A 160 -6.16 0.38 1.94
N VAL A 161 -5.58 1.28 1.13
CA VAL A 161 -4.70 0.91 0.01
C VAL A 161 -3.45 0.19 0.51
N VAL A 162 -2.77 0.76 1.52
CA VAL A 162 -1.54 0.18 2.08
C VAL A 162 -1.83 -1.15 2.78
N ALA A 163 -2.88 -1.22 3.59
CA ALA A 163 -3.29 -2.45 4.25
C ALA A 163 -3.71 -3.53 3.23
N GLY A 164 -4.44 -3.17 2.18
CA GLY A 164 -4.82 -4.10 1.11
C GLY A 164 -3.60 -4.69 0.39
N ALA A 165 -2.63 -3.83 0.04
CA ALA A 165 -1.37 -4.25 -0.58
C ALA A 165 -0.54 -5.16 0.35
N ALA A 166 -0.45 -4.79 1.63
CA ALA A 166 0.26 -5.56 2.65
C ALA A 166 -0.40 -6.93 2.88
N ALA A 167 -1.73 -6.99 3.00
CA ALA A 167 -2.48 -8.22 3.15
C ALA A 167 -2.32 -9.14 1.93
N ALA A 168 -2.32 -8.56 0.72
CA ALA A 168 -2.01 -9.32 -0.49
C ALA A 168 -0.59 -9.90 -0.45
N GLY A 169 0.37 -9.15 0.10
CA GLY A 169 1.74 -9.62 0.34
C GLY A 169 1.81 -10.78 1.31
N VAL A 170 1.10 -10.70 2.44
CA VAL A 170 0.99 -11.82 3.39
C VAL A 170 0.38 -13.04 2.72
N TRP A 171 -0.70 -12.85 1.96
CA TRP A 171 -1.41 -13.93 1.29
C TRP A 171 -0.54 -14.67 0.28
N THR A 172 0.26 -13.94 -0.52
CA THR A 172 1.18 -14.55 -1.47
C THR A 172 2.37 -15.21 -0.76
N ALA A 173 2.79 -14.70 0.42
CA ALA A 173 3.87 -15.23 1.26
C ALA A 173 3.52 -16.51 1.99
N ALA A 174 2.30 -16.62 2.51
CA ALA A 174 1.79 -17.82 3.17
C ALA A 174 1.67 -19.04 2.22
N GLY A 175 2.12 -18.90 0.96
CA GLY A 175 2.35 -20.02 0.07
C GLY A 175 1.10 -20.84 -0.21
N ARG A 176 -0.08 -20.21 -0.37
CA ARG A 176 -1.38 -20.85 -0.65
C ARG A 176 -1.67 -22.09 0.26
N PRO A 177 -2.65 -22.03 1.18
CA PRO A 177 -2.75 -22.91 2.37
C PRO A 177 -3.12 -24.40 2.15
N VAL A 178 -2.65 -25.05 1.09
CA VAL A 178 -2.86 -26.48 0.86
C VAL A 178 -1.52 -27.11 0.51
N GLY A 179 -0.80 -27.55 1.56
CA GLY A 179 0.55 -28.12 1.48
C GLY A 179 0.71 -29.24 0.43
N PRO A 180 1.95 -29.55 0.05
CA PRO A 180 2.24 -30.58 -0.94
C PRO A 180 1.65 -31.93 -0.50
N PRO A 181 1.10 -32.73 -1.43
CA PRO A 181 0.72 -34.09 -1.10
C PRO A 181 1.95 -34.89 -0.64
N PRO A 182 1.78 -35.89 0.22
CA PRO A 182 2.89 -36.72 0.67
C PRO A 182 3.63 -37.37 -0.51
N SER A 183 4.96 -37.50 -0.40
CA SER A 183 5.86 -37.96 -1.47
C SER A 183 5.59 -39.39 -1.99
N TRP A 184 4.84 -40.19 -1.23
CA TRP A 184 4.42 -41.55 -1.60
C TRP A 184 3.11 -41.60 -2.42
N ALA A 185 2.51 -40.45 -2.74
CA ALA A 185 1.25 -40.41 -3.48
C ALA A 185 1.43 -40.70 -4.98
N PRO A 186 0.57 -41.54 -5.60
CA PRO A 186 0.63 -41.83 -7.03
C PRO A 186 0.40 -40.58 -7.90
N VAL A 187 0.96 -40.56 -9.10
CA VAL A 187 0.90 -39.42 -10.06
C VAL A 187 -0.54 -38.98 -10.35
N ARG A 188 -1.49 -39.93 -10.39
CA ARG A 188 -2.92 -39.62 -10.59
C ARG A 188 -3.53 -38.81 -9.45
N LEU A 189 -3.05 -38.99 -8.22
CA LEU A 189 -3.48 -38.19 -7.07
C LEU A 189 -2.90 -36.78 -7.16
N HIS A 190 -1.65 -36.64 -7.64
CA HIS A 190 -1.06 -35.33 -7.92
C HIS A 190 -1.85 -34.58 -8.99
N GLU A 191 -2.24 -35.24 -10.09
CA GLU A 191 -3.06 -34.64 -11.16
C GLU A 191 -4.49 -34.30 -10.71
N ALA A 192 -5.16 -35.20 -9.98
CA ALA A 192 -6.50 -34.96 -9.46
C ALA A 192 -6.51 -33.85 -8.39
N MET A 193 -5.47 -33.78 -7.56
CA MET A 193 -5.30 -32.71 -6.59
C MET A 193 -4.95 -31.39 -7.28
N ALA A 194 -4.15 -31.40 -8.35
CA ALA A 194 -3.88 -30.23 -9.18
C ALA A 194 -5.17 -29.71 -9.86
N ARG A 195 -5.99 -30.61 -10.43
CA ARG A 195 -7.27 -30.28 -11.08
C ARG A 195 -8.32 -29.79 -10.09
N SER A 196 -8.47 -30.44 -8.94
CA SER A 196 -9.40 -30.00 -7.89
C SER A 196 -8.93 -28.71 -7.20
N ARG A 197 -7.62 -28.48 -7.06
CA ARG A 197 -7.05 -27.19 -6.65
C ARG A 197 -7.31 -26.12 -7.70
N PHE A 198 -7.22 -26.42 -8.99
CA PHE A 198 -7.53 -25.47 -10.06
C PHE A 198 -9.00 -25.08 -10.03
N VAL A 199 -9.92 -26.05 -9.94
CA VAL A 199 -11.37 -25.79 -9.87
C VAL A 199 -11.73 -25.03 -8.60
N ARG A 200 -11.28 -25.46 -7.41
CA ARG A 200 -11.48 -24.70 -6.17
C ARG A 200 -10.81 -23.33 -6.19
N ARG A 201 -9.69 -23.15 -6.91
CA ARG A 201 -9.05 -21.83 -7.09
C ARG A 201 -9.89 -20.94 -7.98
N VAL A 202 -10.45 -21.43 -9.08
CA VAL A 202 -11.34 -20.64 -9.94
C VAL A 202 -12.61 -20.27 -9.18
N GLU A 203 -13.14 -21.20 -8.39
CA GLU A 203 -14.34 -21.00 -7.59
C GLU A 203 -14.10 -20.08 -6.37
N ALA A 204 -12.98 -20.23 -5.67
CA ALA A 204 -12.59 -19.34 -4.56
C ALA A 204 -12.15 -17.97 -5.07
N ALA A 205 -11.43 -17.90 -6.19
CA ALA A 205 -11.12 -16.63 -6.86
C ALA A 205 -12.40 -15.97 -7.37
N GLY A 206 -13.36 -16.75 -7.87
CA GLY A 206 -14.68 -16.28 -8.27
C GLY A 206 -15.49 -15.77 -7.08
N ARG A 207 -15.50 -16.48 -5.95
CA ARG A 207 -16.16 -16.02 -4.71
C ARG A 207 -15.48 -14.81 -4.10
N SER A 208 -14.15 -14.75 -4.10
CA SER A 208 -13.41 -13.58 -3.58
C SER A 208 -13.55 -12.39 -4.52
N ALA A 209 -13.58 -12.61 -5.83
CA ALA A 209 -13.86 -11.57 -6.81
C ALA A 209 -15.30 -11.08 -6.68
N ALA A 210 -16.27 -11.98 -6.51
CA ALA A 210 -17.67 -11.62 -6.27
C ALA A 210 -17.85 -10.88 -4.95
N ALA A 211 -17.21 -11.33 -3.86
CA ALA A 211 -17.22 -10.64 -2.57
C ALA A 211 -16.54 -9.26 -2.68
N GLY A 212 -15.41 -9.17 -3.38
CA GLY A 212 -14.72 -7.90 -3.64
C GLY A 212 -15.57 -6.94 -4.47
N VAL A 213 -16.22 -7.42 -5.53
CA VAL A 213 -17.17 -6.65 -6.33
C VAL A 213 -18.35 -6.21 -5.49
N MET A 214 -18.92 -7.07 -4.65
CA MET A 214 -20.03 -6.72 -3.76
C MET A 214 -19.63 -5.69 -2.71
N VAL A 215 -18.41 -5.77 -2.16
CA VAL A 215 -17.89 -4.77 -1.21
C VAL A 215 -17.59 -3.45 -1.93
N LEU A 216 -17.04 -3.47 -3.13
CA LEU A 216 -16.80 -2.26 -3.93
C LEU A 216 -18.11 -1.59 -4.34
N LEU A 217 -19.08 -2.35 -4.83
CA LEU A 217 -20.39 -1.84 -5.22
C LEU A 217 -21.20 -1.38 -4.01
N GLY A 218 -21.21 -2.17 -2.93
CA GLY A 218 -21.92 -1.83 -1.69
C GLY A 218 -21.29 -0.64 -0.97
N GLY A 219 -19.96 -0.61 -0.89
CA GLY A 219 -19.21 0.52 -0.34
C GLY A 219 -19.38 1.78 -1.18
N GLY A 220 -19.28 1.67 -2.50
CA GLY A 220 -19.53 2.78 -3.41
C GLY A 220 -20.96 3.31 -3.31
N ALA A 221 -21.96 2.42 -3.29
CA ALA A 221 -23.36 2.80 -3.11
C ALA A 221 -23.62 3.46 -1.75
N LEU A 222 -22.98 2.97 -0.69
CA LEU A 222 -23.08 3.56 0.64
C LEU A 222 -22.46 4.96 0.69
N VAL A 223 -21.28 5.14 0.11
CA VAL A 223 -20.61 6.46 0.02
C VAL A 223 -21.48 7.43 -0.78
N VAL A 224 -22.05 7.00 -1.92
CA VAL A 224 -22.97 7.82 -2.70
C VAL A 224 -24.21 8.19 -1.89
N ALA A 225 -24.83 7.22 -1.19
CA ALA A 225 -26.01 7.49 -0.37
C ALA A 225 -25.71 8.48 0.76
N VAL A 226 -24.57 8.33 1.44
CA VAL A 226 -24.13 9.25 2.50
C VAL A 226 -23.84 10.64 1.92
N ALA A 227 -23.15 10.72 0.77
CA ALA A 227 -22.86 11.98 0.11
C ALA A 227 -24.16 12.70 -0.32
N LEU A 228 -25.15 11.97 -0.82
CA LEU A 228 -26.47 12.51 -1.19
C LEU A 228 -27.24 13.03 0.03
N VAL A 229 -27.19 12.33 1.16
CA VAL A 229 -27.83 12.78 2.41
C VAL A 229 -27.12 14.01 2.97
N TRP A 230 -25.79 14.05 2.89
CA TRP A 230 -24.98 15.15 3.42
C TRP A 230 -25.11 16.43 2.59
N HIS A 231 -25.33 16.31 1.28
CA HIS A 231 -25.49 17.44 0.34
C HIS A 231 -26.94 17.65 -0.12
N ALA A 232 -27.91 17.06 0.58
CA ALA A 232 -29.30 17.39 0.37
C ALA A 232 -29.56 18.78 1.00
N ASP A 233 -29.41 19.83 0.20
CA ASP A 233 -29.87 21.16 0.60
C ASP A 233 -31.40 21.10 0.82
N PRO A 234 -31.92 21.67 1.93
CA PRO A 234 -33.35 21.82 2.09
C PRO A 234 -33.84 22.79 1.01
N VAL A 235 -34.56 22.25 0.03
CA VAL A 235 -35.28 23.04 -0.96
C VAL A 235 -36.29 23.90 -0.21
N GLN A 236 -36.01 25.19 -0.10
CA GLN A 236 -36.94 26.24 0.32
C GLN A 236 -37.19 27.19 -0.84
#